data_AF-A0AA39RT45-F1
#
_entry.id   AF-A0AA39RT45-F1
#
_cell.length_a   1.000
_cell.length_b   1.000
_cell.length_c   1.000
_cell.angle_alpha   90.00
_cell.angle_beta   90.00
_cell.angle_gamma   90.00
#
_symmetry.space_group_name_H-M   'P 1'
#
loop_
_entity.id
_entity.type
_entity.pdbx_description
1 polymer ?
#
loop_
_entity_poly.entity_id
_entity_poly.type
_entity_poly.pdbx_seq_one_letter_code
_entity_poly.pdbx_strand_id
1 'polypeptide(L)'
;MEPKLVNFGSSLPVPYVQELAKEPLTAVPPRYVRPDQDPPFISNTTSSPQVPVIDLIRLLSGDSMESELEKFHYACQKWGFFQIVTNGIYKSIEHRATVNSSKERLSIATFYNLKLEGDMGPAPSLITPETPALFRRIGVRDYFRGFFSRELRGRSSVDVMRIQNGSDKSN
;
A
#
# COMPACT_ATOMS: atom_id res chain seq x y z
N MET A 1 -14.23 -4.97 -29.91
CA MET A 1 -14.84 -5.48 -28.65
C MET A 1 -14.75 -4.33 -27.66
N GLU A 2 -15.86 -3.72 -27.28
CA GLU A 2 -15.82 -2.58 -26.35
C GLU A 2 -15.36 -3.03 -24.96
N PRO A 3 -14.45 -2.31 -24.29
CA PRO A 3 -14.04 -2.65 -22.94
C PRO A 3 -15.23 -2.45 -22.00
N LYS A 4 -15.75 -3.55 -21.43
CA LYS A 4 -16.78 -3.49 -20.39
C LYS A 4 -16.24 -2.70 -19.21
N LEU A 5 -16.86 -1.55 -18.91
CA LEU A 5 -16.52 -0.71 -17.76
C LEU A 5 -16.73 -1.53 -16.48
N VAL A 6 -15.66 -1.72 -15.70
CA VAL A 6 -15.73 -2.46 -14.43
C VAL A 6 -16.05 -1.48 -13.30
N ASN A 7 -17.22 -1.63 -12.66
CA ASN A 7 -17.61 -0.83 -11.51
C ASN A 7 -17.06 -1.47 -10.21
N PHE A 8 -16.28 -0.71 -9.44
CA PHE A 8 -15.65 -1.15 -8.19
C PHE A 8 -16.28 -0.53 -6.92
N GLY A 9 -17.29 0.33 -7.06
CA GLY A 9 -17.94 1.01 -5.93
C GLY A 9 -18.34 2.45 -6.27
N SER A 10 -18.96 3.13 -5.30
CA SER A 10 -19.38 4.53 -5.42
C SER A 10 -18.58 5.43 -4.46
N SER A 11 -18.15 6.59 -4.94
CA SER A 11 -17.58 7.66 -4.11
C SER A 11 -18.60 8.79 -3.91
N LEU A 12 -18.46 9.53 -2.81
CA LEU A 12 -19.18 10.79 -2.66
C LEU A 12 -18.67 11.78 -3.72
N PRO A 13 -19.56 12.52 -4.40
CA PRO A 13 -19.13 13.62 -5.26
C PRO A 13 -18.29 14.62 -4.45
N VAL A 14 -17.09 14.92 -4.97
CA VAL A 14 -16.17 15.90 -4.38
C VAL A 14 -16.02 17.06 -5.37
N PRO A 15 -16.29 18.31 -4.96
CA PRO A 15 -16.06 19.47 -5.82
C PRO A 15 -14.60 19.59 -6.25
N TYR A 16 -14.38 20.13 -7.45
CA TYR A 16 -13.03 20.38 -7.96
C TYR A 16 -12.33 21.44 -7.11
N VAL A 17 -11.31 21.02 -6.35
CA VAL A 17 -10.52 21.92 -5.48
C VAL A 17 -9.85 23.03 -6.29
N GLN A 18 -9.50 22.76 -7.56
CA GLN A 18 -8.96 23.78 -8.47
C GLN A 18 -9.94 24.93 -8.74
N GLU A 19 -11.25 24.65 -8.82
CA GLU A 19 -12.27 25.69 -8.99
C GLU A 19 -12.50 26.43 -7.67
N LEU A 20 -12.56 25.71 -6.54
CA LEU A 20 -12.70 26.32 -5.22
C LEU A 20 -11.57 27.31 -4.92
N ALA A 21 -10.35 27.03 -5.38
CA ALA A 21 -9.18 27.88 -5.17
C ALA A 21 -9.15 29.15 -6.05
N LYS A 22 -10.03 29.28 -7.05
CA LYS A 22 -10.12 30.51 -7.87
C LYS A 22 -10.84 31.64 -7.14
N GLU A 23 -11.71 31.30 -6.20
CA GLU A 23 -12.37 32.28 -5.35
C GLU A 23 -11.50 32.57 -4.10
N PRO A 24 -11.46 33.81 -3.60
CA PRO A 24 -10.76 34.13 -2.37
C PRO A 24 -11.46 33.45 -1.18
N LEU A 25 -11.00 32.25 -0.81
CA LEU A 25 -11.51 31.51 0.33
C LEU A 25 -11.09 32.17 1.64
N THR A 26 -12.06 32.59 2.45
CA THR A 26 -11.81 33.14 3.80
C THR A 26 -11.49 32.02 4.81
N ALA A 27 -11.95 30.80 4.56
CA ALA A 27 -11.72 29.63 5.40
C ALA A 27 -11.76 28.31 4.60
N VAL A 28 -11.03 27.30 5.07
CA VAL A 28 -11.02 25.95 4.48
C VAL A 28 -12.33 25.23 4.85
N PRO A 29 -13.05 24.62 3.89
CA PRO A 29 -14.29 23.90 4.19
C PRO A 29 -14.05 22.76 5.20
N PRO A 30 -14.97 22.51 6.17
CA PRO A 30 -14.78 21.53 7.23
C PRO A 30 -14.42 20.11 6.76
N ARG A 31 -14.91 19.71 5.57
CA ARG A 31 -14.58 18.40 4.95
C ARG A 31 -13.07 18.18 4.73
N TYR A 32 -12.29 19.25 4.55
CA TYR A 32 -10.85 19.17 4.33
C TYR A 32 -10.04 19.37 5.62
N VAL A 33 -10.70 19.69 6.73
CA VAL A 33 -10.06 19.82 8.05
C VAL A 33 -9.85 18.42 8.62
N ARG A 34 -8.62 18.14 9.07
CA ARG A 34 -8.21 16.85 9.67
C ARG A 34 -7.92 17.08 11.15
N PRO A 35 -8.88 16.81 12.06
CA PRO A 35 -8.69 17.07 13.49
C PRO A 35 -7.67 16.12 14.15
N ASP A 36 -7.50 14.93 13.59
CA ASP A 36 -6.67 13.82 14.06
C ASP A 36 -5.35 13.69 13.26
N GLN A 37 -4.75 14.82 12.87
CA GLN A 37 -3.36 14.81 12.42
C GLN A 37 -2.47 14.44 13.61
N ASP A 38 -1.83 13.26 13.55
CA ASP A 38 -0.76 12.94 14.48
C ASP A 38 0.27 14.09 14.48
N PRO A 39 0.78 14.51 15.65
CA PRO A 39 1.88 15.46 15.71
C PRO A 39 3.01 14.99 14.80
N PRO A 40 3.79 15.90 14.18
CA PRO A 40 5.00 15.49 13.47
C PRO A 40 5.81 14.59 14.40
N PHE A 41 6.14 13.39 13.92
CA PHE A 41 6.92 12.42 14.68
C PHE A 41 8.34 12.97 14.88
N ILE A 42 8.55 13.72 15.95
CA ILE A 42 9.88 14.18 16.39
C ILE A 42 10.48 13.03 17.19
N SER A 43 11.17 12.12 16.50
CA SER A 43 11.95 11.07 17.16
C SER A 43 13.25 11.64 17.72
N ASN A 44 13.28 11.91 19.02
CA ASN A 44 14.47 12.31 19.78
C ASN A 44 15.12 11.14 20.54
N THR A 45 15.08 9.91 20.02
CA THR A 45 15.65 8.75 20.71
C THR A 45 16.51 7.90 19.77
N THR A 46 17.79 7.80 20.09
CA THR A 46 18.86 7.09 19.36
C THR A 46 18.78 5.56 19.38
N SER A 47 17.64 4.96 19.78
CA SER A 47 17.49 3.50 19.88
C SER A 47 16.20 2.93 19.29
N SER A 48 15.50 3.66 18.41
CA SER A 48 14.37 3.08 17.68
C SER A 48 14.90 2.05 16.67
N PRO A 49 14.21 0.91 16.46
CA PRO A 49 14.61 -0.03 15.43
C PRO A 49 14.61 0.69 14.08
N GLN A 50 15.73 0.62 13.37
CA GLN A 50 15.91 1.31 12.10
C GLN A 50 15.29 0.47 10.98
N VAL A 51 14.47 1.11 10.15
CA VAL A 51 13.85 0.49 8.97
C VAL A 51 14.93 -0.15 8.10
N PRO A 52 14.77 -1.43 7.67
CA PRO A 52 15.76 -2.09 6.83
C PRO A 52 15.98 -1.32 5.53
N VAL A 53 17.23 -1.10 5.19
CA VAL A 53 17.66 -0.44 3.95
C VAL A 53 18.26 -1.49 3.02
N ILE A 54 17.67 -1.70 1.85
CA ILE A 54 18.11 -2.69 0.86
C ILE A 54 18.79 -1.96 -0.29
N ASP A 55 20.04 -2.33 -0.56
CA ASP A 55 20.80 -1.80 -1.69
C ASP A 55 20.47 -2.57 -2.98
N LEU A 56 19.76 -1.92 -3.91
CA LEU A 56 19.35 -2.56 -5.15
C LEU A 56 20.54 -2.94 -6.05
N ILE A 57 21.63 -2.16 -6.02
CA ILE A 57 22.82 -2.46 -6.82
C ILE A 57 23.46 -3.74 -6.27
N ARG A 58 23.59 -3.85 -4.95
CA ARG A 58 24.14 -5.04 -4.30
C ARG A 58 23.26 -6.27 -4.46
N LEU A 59 21.93 -6.09 -4.45
CA LEU A 59 20.96 -7.16 -4.69
C LEU A 59 21.06 -7.73 -6.13
N LEU A 60 21.47 -6.89 -7.09
CA LEU A 60 21.65 -7.28 -8.49
C LEU A 60 23.11 -7.65 -8.83
N SER A 61 24.05 -7.52 -7.89
CA SER A 61 25.48 -7.78 -8.08
C SER A 61 25.87 -9.14 -7.51
N GLY A 62 26.47 -10.01 -8.34
CA GLY A 62 26.78 -11.40 -7.98
C GLY A 62 27.58 -11.57 -6.68
N ASP A 63 28.57 -10.71 -6.43
CA ASP A 63 29.48 -10.85 -5.28
C ASP A 63 28.84 -10.50 -3.92
N SER A 64 27.73 -9.76 -3.91
CA SER A 64 27.04 -9.32 -2.70
C SER A 64 25.58 -9.73 -2.61
N MET A 65 25.06 -10.40 -3.65
CA MET A 65 23.64 -10.73 -3.81
C MET A 65 23.12 -11.55 -2.63
N GLU A 66 23.85 -12.56 -2.16
CA GLU A 66 23.38 -13.46 -1.10
C GLU A 66 23.13 -12.71 0.21
N SER A 67 24.10 -11.90 0.66
CA SER A 67 23.97 -11.10 1.88
C SER A 67 22.84 -10.07 1.81
N GLU A 68 22.65 -9.43 0.65
CA GLU A 68 21.61 -8.42 0.47
C GLU A 68 20.23 -9.07 0.29
N LEU A 69 20.17 -10.27 -0.31
CA LEU A 69 18.95 -11.07 -0.44
C LEU A 69 18.48 -11.59 0.92
N GLU A 70 19.39 -12.01 1.80
CA GLU A 70 19.06 -12.40 3.17
C GLU A 70 18.46 -11.22 3.95
N LYS A 71 19.06 -10.03 3.82
CA LYS A 71 18.53 -8.79 4.41
C LYS A 71 17.15 -8.44 3.86
N PHE A 72 16.96 -8.59 2.56
CA PHE A 72 15.66 -8.39 1.90
C PHE A 72 14.60 -9.39 2.39
N HIS A 73 14.97 -10.66 2.52
CA HIS A 73 14.10 -11.70 3.06
C HIS A 73 13.68 -11.38 4.51
N TYR A 74 14.65 -11.03 5.35
CA TYR A 74 14.41 -10.63 6.74
C TYR A 74 13.46 -9.42 6.83
N ALA A 75 13.67 -8.41 5.99
CA ALA A 75 12.82 -7.23 5.95
C ALA A 75 11.37 -7.56 5.55
N CYS A 76 11.18 -8.39 4.52
CA CYS A 76 9.86 -8.88 4.13
C CYS A 76 9.17 -9.65 5.26
N GLN A 77 9.91 -10.50 5.98
CA GLN A 77 9.34 -11.37 7.01
C GLN A 77 9.04 -10.63 8.33
N LYS A 78 9.91 -9.71 8.75
CA LYS A 78 9.85 -9.09 10.09
C LYS A 78 9.28 -7.68 10.11
N TRP A 79 9.42 -6.94 9.01
CA TRP A 79 9.01 -5.53 8.94
C TRP A 79 7.78 -5.31 8.07
N GLY A 80 7.65 -6.06 6.96
CA GLY A 80 6.57 -5.85 5.97
C GLY A 80 6.75 -4.58 5.11
N PHE A 81 7.75 -3.75 5.43
CA PHE A 81 8.19 -2.61 4.65
C PHE A 81 9.70 -2.43 4.81
N PHE A 82 10.34 -1.79 3.83
CA PHE A 82 11.77 -1.51 3.81
C PHE A 82 12.05 -0.34 2.86
N GLN A 83 13.22 0.28 3.03
CA GLN A 83 13.72 1.28 2.10
C GLN A 83 14.56 0.60 1.03
N ILE A 84 14.41 0.99 -0.23
CA ILE A 84 15.34 0.61 -1.29
C ILE A 84 16.24 1.81 -1.55
N VAL A 85 17.55 1.62 -1.43
CA VAL A 85 18.55 2.60 -1.86
C VAL A 85 19.20 2.11 -3.14
N THR A 86 19.35 3.02 -4.08
CA THR A 86 19.92 2.72 -5.39
C THR A 86 21.03 3.71 -5.70
N ASN A 87 21.82 4.06 -4.68
CA ASN A 87 22.79 5.15 -4.73
C ASN A 87 22.22 6.47 -5.31
N GLY A 88 20.97 6.80 -4.95
CA GLY A 88 20.31 8.03 -5.39
C GLY A 88 19.56 7.97 -6.72
N ILE A 89 19.59 6.85 -7.46
CA ILE A 89 18.83 6.70 -8.72
C ILE A 89 17.30 6.76 -8.47
N TYR A 90 16.82 6.15 -7.38
CA TYR A 90 15.43 6.13 -6.95
C TYR A 90 15.36 6.47 -5.46
N LYS A 91 14.54 7.46 -5.09
CA LYS A 91 14.23 7.79 -3.68
C LYS A 91 12.85 7.25 -3.36
N SER A 92 12.75 6.32 -2.39
CA SER A 92 11.47 5.79 -1.91
C SER A 92 11.35 5.94 -0.39
N ILE A 93 10.30 6.63 0.06
CA ILE A 93 9.90 6.82 1.47
C ILE A 93 8.37 6.91 1.55
N GLU A 94 7.81 6.76 2.76
CA GLU A 94 6.44 7.21 3.04
C GLU A 94 6.29 8.65 2.56
N HIS A 95 5.37 8.86 1.63
CA HIS A 95 5.19 10.15 0.99
C HIS A 95 3.80 10.66 1.28
N ARG A 96 3.76 11.82 1.93
CA ARG A 96 2.58 12.67 1.99
C ARG A 96 2.83 13.86 1.09
N ALA A 97 1.90 14.12 0.18
CA ALA A 97 1.85 15.41 -0.49
C ALA A 97 1.23 16.44 0.46
N THR A 98 1.98 17.47 0.82
CA THR A 98 1.46 18.63 1.57
C THR A 98 1.16 19.77 0.62
N VAL A 99 0.14 20.57 0.95
CA VAL A 99 -0.20 21.79 0.21
C VAL A 99 0.57 22.99 0.77
N ASN A 100 0.66 24.06 0.00
CA ASN A 100 1.15 25.37 0.43
C ASN A 100 0.19 26.46 -0.08
N SER A 101 0.29 27.67 0.47
CA SER A 101 -0.59 28.80 0.12
C SER A 101 -0.19 29.57 -1.14
N SER A 102 0.98 29.27 -1.72
CA SER A 102 1.63 30.14 -2.70
C SER A 102 1.59 29.60 -4.13
N LYS A 103 1.70 28.28 -4.31
CA LYS A 103 1.85 27.67 -5.63
C LYS A 103 1.24 26.27 -5.71
N GLU A 104 0.59 26.00 -6.83
CA GLU A 104 0.10 24.68 -7.22
C GLU A 104 1.23 23.67 -7.44
N ARG A 105 0.96 22.41 -7.11
CA ARG A 105 1.88 21.30 -7.33
C ARG A 105 1.21 20.25 -8.20
N LEU A 106 1.85 19.91 -9.31
CA LEU A 106 1.43 18.83 -10.20
C LEU A 106 2.38 17.63 -10.04
N SER A 107 1.83 16.41 -10.02
CA SER A 107 2.62 15.17 -10.04
C SER A 107 1.82 14.06 -10.70
N ILE A 108 2.51 13.14 -11.38
CA ILE A 108 1.93 11.93 -11.98
C ILE A 108 2.54 10.73 -11.23
N ALA A 109 1.69 9.82 -10.78
CA ALA A 109 2.11 8.57 -10.14
C ALA A 109 1.72 7.39 -11.03
N THR A 110 2.66 6.49 -11.26
CA THR A 110 2.45 5.25 -12.02
C THR A 110 2.54 4.07 -11.07
N PHE A 111 1.49 3.27 -11.00
CA PHE A 111 1.41 2.09 -10.14
C PHE A 111 1.51 0.82 -10.99
N TYR A 112 2.47 -0.05 -10.67
CA TYR A 112 2.56 -1.38 -11.25
C TYR A 112 1.67 -2.33 -10.45
N ASN A 113 0.55 -2.75 -11.04
CA ASN A 113 -0.45 -3.62 -10.40
C ASN A 113 -0.55 -4.98 -11.10
N LEU A 114 -1.21 -5.93 -10.42
CA LEU A 114 -1.56 -7.22 -10.99
C LEU A 114 -2.53 -7.05 -12.17
N LYS A 115 -2.39 -7.94 -13.16
CA LYS A 115 -3.32 -8.01 -14.30
C LYS A 115 -4.72 -8.36 -13.81
N LEU A 116 -5.72 -7.58 -14.22
CA LEU A 116 -7.11 -7.72 -13.74
C LEU A 116 -7.74 -9.07 -14.09
N GLU A 117 -7.30 -9.71 -15.18
CA GLU A 117 -7.76 -11.02 -15.63
C GLU A 117 -7.00 -12.19 -14.99
N GLY A 118 -6.03 -11.92 -14.11
CA GLY A 118 -5.29 -12.95 -13.41
C GLY A 118 -5.91 -13.35 -12.07
N ASP A 119 -5.31 -14.36 -11.46
CA ASP A 119 -5.60 -14.79 -10.10
C ASP A 119 -4.44 -14.43 -9.17
N MET A 120 -4.76 -14.23 -7.89
CA MET A 120 -3.78 -14.05 -6.83
C MET A 120 -4.05 -15.04 -5.71
N GLY A 121 -2.98 -15.48 -5.06
CA GLY A 121 -3.00 -16.46 -3.98
C GLY A 121 -1.58 -16.87 -3.60
N PRO A 122 -1.40 -17.74 -2.60
CA PRO A 122 -0.09 -18.23 -2.22
C PRO A 122 0.60 -18.89 -3.44
N ALA A 123 1.90 -18.64 -3.57
CA ALA A 123 2.73 -19.33 -4.56
C ALA A 123 2.73 -20.83 -4.22
N PRO A 124 2.51 -21.73 -5.20
CA PRO A 124 2.41 -23.16 -4.93
C PRO A 124 3.64 -23.74 -4.19
N SER A 125 4.83 -23.22 -4.49
CA SER A 125 6.08 -23.62 -3.85
C SER A 125 6.21 -23.24 -2.38
N LEU A 126 5.37 -22.33 -1.88
CA LEU A 126 5.35 -21.92 -0.46
C LEU A 126 4.34 -22.74 0.37
N ILE A 127 3.59 -23.64 -0.27
CA ILE A 127 2.59 -24.46 0.40
C ILE A 127 3.22 -25.84 0.66
N THR A 128 3.48 -26.14 1.92
CA THR A 128 4.03 -27.43 2.36
C THR A 128 3.18 -27.98 3.52
N PRO A 129 3.38 -29.24 3.95
CA PRO A 129 2.75 -29.76 5.16
C PRO A 129 3.05 -28.92 6.41
N GLU A 130 4.25 -28.34 6.49
CA GLU A 130 4.71 -27.48 7.59
C GLU A 130 4.18 -26.04 7.46
N THR A 131 3.96 -25.56 6.23
CA THR A 131 3.40 -24.23 5.95
C THR A 131 2.15 -24.35 5.07
N PRO A 132 1.00 -24.75 5.65
CA PRO A 132 -0.24 -24.91 4.90
C PRO A 132 -0.77 -23.55 4.39
N ALA A 133 -1.60 -23.59 3.34
CA ALA A 133 -2.18 -22.39 2.78
C ALA A 133 -3.09 -21.67 3.79
N LEU A 134 -2.77 -20.41 4.10
CA LEU A 134 -3.59 -19.54 4.95
C LEU A 134 -4.59 -18.69 4.15
N PHE A 135 -4.36 -18.55 2.84
CA PHE A 135 -5.16 -17.72 1.95
C PHE A 135 -5.63 -18.53 0.74
N ARG A 136 -6.89 -18.35 0.34
CA ARG A 136 -7.45 -18.91 -0.88
C ARG A 136 -6.99 -18.12 -2.09
N ARG A 137 -6.90 -18.81 -3.23
CA ARG A 137 -6.73 -18.18 -4.55
C ARG A 137 -8.03 -17.48 -4.95
N ILE A 138 -7.95 -16.23 -5.39
CA ILE A 138 -9.08 -15.44 -5.88
C ILE A 138 -8.69 -14.65 -7.13
N GLY A 139 -9.68 -14.29 -7.96
CA GLY A 139 -9.47 -13.41 -9.11
C GLY A 139 -9.06 -12.01 -8.65
N VAL A 140 -8.07 -11.40 -9.34
CA VAL A 140 -7.59 -10.04 -9.04
C VAL A 140 -8.73 -9.02 -9.11
N ARG A 141 -9.66 -9.20 -10.05
CA ARG A 141 -10.88 -8.38 -10.15
C ARG A 141 -11.75 -8.47 -8.89
N ASP A 142 -11.93 -9.67 -8.34
CA ASP A 142 -12.77 -9.88 -7.16
C ASP A 142 -12.09 -9.34 -5.90
N TYR A 143 -10.76 -9.47 -5.83
CA TYR A 143 -9.95 -8.80 -4.81
C TYR A 143 -10.17 -7.28 -4.83
N PHE A 144 -10.02 -6.63 -5.99
CA PHE A 144 -10.22 -5.17 -6.09
C PHE A 144 -11.66 -4.74 -5.81
N ARG A 145 -12.66 -5.52 -6.24
CA ARG A 145 -14.06 -5.27 -5.88
C ARG A 145 -14.26 -5.30 -4.38
N GLY A 146 -13.73 -6.32 -3.70
CA GLY A 146 -13.73 -6.39 -2.24
C GLY A 146 -13.00 -5.20 -1.62
N PHE A 147 -11.81 -4.87 -2.12
CA PHE A 147 -10.98 -3.77 -1.62
C PHE A 147 -11.72 -2.42 -1.65
N PHE A 148 -12.34 -2.07 -2.79
CA PHE A 148 -13.00 -0.78 -2.97
C PHE A 148 -14.41 -0.70 -2.38
N SER A 149 -15.07 -1.83 -2.13
CA SER A 149 -16.41 -1.86 -1.49
C SER A 149 -16.36 -1.89 0.05
N ARG A 150 -15.18 -2.08 0.63
CA ARG A 150 -15.01 -2.24 2.07
C ARG A 150 -15.06 -0.91 2.81
N GLU A 151 -15.73 -0.90 3.96
CA GLU A 151 -15.58 0.17 4.95
C GLU A 151 -14.18 0.09 5.59
N LEU A 152 -13.60 1.24 5.93
CA LEU A 152 -12.29 1.37 6.59
C LEU A 152 -12.31 0.92 8.07
N ARG A 153 -13.10 -0.10 8.42
CA ARG A 153 -13.23 -0.63 9.79
C ARG A 153 -12.14 -1.65 10.12
N GLY A 154 -10.87 -1.23 10.05
CA GLY A 154 -9.70 -1.92 10.64
C GLY A 154 -9.35 -3.33 10.13
N ARG A 155 -10.15 -3.97 9.27
CA ARG A 155 -9.86 -5.29 8.70
C ARG A 155 -8.91 -5.16 7.51
N SER A 156 -7.85 -5.97 7.47
CA SER A 156 -6.87 -5.94 6.40
C SER A 156 -7.49 -6.40 5.08
N SER A 157 -7.12 -5.79 3.95
CA SER A 157 -7.64 -6.16 2.62
C SER A 157 -7.45 -7.64 2.31
N VAL A 158 -6.36 -8.22 2.80
CA VAL A 158 -6.03 -9.63 2.60
C VAL A 158 -6.89 -10.59 3.42
N ASP A 159 -7.59 -10.10 4.45
CA ASP A 159 -8.46 -10.96 5.29
C ASP A 159 -9.63 -11.55 4.49
N VAL A 160 -10.05 -10.93 3.38
CA VAL A 160 -11.06 -11.51 2.46
C VAL A 160 -10.58 -12.82 1.86
N MET A 161 -9.26 -12.95 1.68
CA MET A 161 -8.63 -14.13 1.13
C MET A 161 -8.33 -15.17 2.20
N ARG A 162 -8.45 -14.87 3.50
CA ARG A 162 -8.10 -15.84 4.55
C ARG A 162 -9.06 -17.03 4.49
N ILE A 163 -8.50 -18.24 4.58
CA ILE A 163 -9.29 -19.47 4.68
C ILE A 163 -9.88 -19.51 6.08
N GLN A 164 -11.21 -19.56 6.19
CA GLN A 164 -11.89 -19.74 7.47
C GLN A 164 -11.91 -21.23 7.79
N ASN A 165 -11.22 -21.63 8.85
CA ASN A 165 -11.40 -22.96 9.44
C ASN A 165 -12.77 -22.95 10.11
N GLY A 166 -13.68 -23.84 9.72
CA GLY A 166 -15.08 -23.83 10.12
C GLY A 166 -15.32 -24.14 11.60
N SER A 167 -15.06 -23.17 12.48
CA SER A 167 -15.44 -23.22 13.90
C SER A 167 -16.38 -22.09 14.31
N ASP A 168 -17.28 -21.66 13.41
CA ASP A 168 -18.43 -20.80 13.73
C ASP A 168 -19.76 -21.48 13.31
N LYS A 169 -19.92 -22.75 13.70
CA LYS A 169 -21.22 -23.43 13.78
C LYS A 169 -21.36 -24.13 15.13
N SER A 170 -21.57 -23.36 16.18
CA SER A 170 -22.13 -23.72 17.50
C SER A 170 -22.14 -22.42 18.32
N ASN A 171 -23.22 -21.84 18.81
CA ASN A 171 -24.57 -22.27 19.18
C ASN A 171 -25.56 -21.14 18.84
#